data_AF-A0A7H8QCI0-F1
#
_entry.id   AF-A0A7H8QCI0-F1
#
_cell.length_a   1.000
_cell.length_b   1.000
_cell.length_c   1.000
_cell.angle_alpha   90.00
_cell.angle_beta   90.00
_cell.angle_gamma   90.00
#
_symmetry.space_group_name_H-M   'P 1'
#
loop_
_entity.id
_entity.type
_entity.pdbx_description
1 polymer ?
#
loop_
_entity_poly.entity_id
_entity_poly.type
_entity_poly.pdbx_seq_one_letter_code
_entity_poly.pdbx_strand_id
1 'polypeptide(L)'
;MKSIKNEKGYALVVVLLLIVLVLGISATFISGSLNNAKQEKTVDLSNQSVAAAEMGILYYSTDFERSLDQIKQEVLNQTRLELDKIVACLYAGNKDACDTSAERTAWEQNIDRQMKQLYVKKILIKINELIKINGTQTAPFTSTQSNYAPQTWKLMNVAYTPSELQTVSNVLVDRIVAKGKLEVKMDVKGTSMSSPKTLNSLFTVNIPASFLNKGEVYNVGQEIIAGKEDAAYQDVFKLTPPTQSCDALLTSVIAGTARAPFECKMTGDQKLATFIAKVTAAGKNPMDFWVHVDDFQRNVCTSNCNSIDFLGTNVVVKATDAGASSNMNNLVNGNLIINGTLTTGQNMNNLGKNMSKQTIVLKEMYIGGNIKNLFYTNLMILGKDTGEDSRLHVVGQFQIDNYTHLCMDIDRILPADLERLAATIEVTNSGRIIYYSAVGKTFALTGLDAANRTKLYVAKAASYGEFLNNCGIGIKSTQTVPISSPVVIDTDFDFEVDY
;
A
#
# COMPACT_ATOMS: atom_id res chain seq x y z
N MET A 1 -9.62 111.66 37.30
CA MET A 1 -9.75 110.92 36.02
C MET A 1 -9.21 109.51 36.18
N LYS A 2 -10.07 108.50 36.16
CA LYS A 2 -9.75 107.12 35.75
C LYS A 2 -11.09 106.42 35.49
N SER A 3 -11.62 106.63 34.28
CA SER A 3 -12.71 105.80 33.76
C SER A 3 -12.07 104.45 33.41
N ILE A 4 -12.25 103.46 34.27
CA ILE A 4 -11.96 102.06 33.93
C ILE A 4 -13.11 101.65 33.02
N LYS A 5 -12.86 101.65 31.70
CA LYS A 5 -13.81 101.15 30.70
C LYS A 5 -14.20 99.71 31.05
N ASN A 6 -15.50 99.49 31.13
CA ASN A 6 -16.12 98.23 31.53
C ASN A 6 -16.04 97.21 30.38
N GLU A 7 -14.84 96.66 30.12
CA GLU A 7 -14.57 95.59 29.14
C GLU A 7 -15.07 94.20 29.63
N LYS A 8 -15.91 94.15 30.69
CA LYS A 8 -16.31 92.90 31.36
C LYS A 8 -17.18 91.98 30.48
N GLY A 9 -17.76 92.49 29.40
CA GLY A 9 -18.54 91.69 28.45
C GLY A 9 -17.69 91.01 27.36
N TYR A 10 -16.69 91.71 26.82
CA TYR A 10 -15.86 91.20 25.70
C TYR A 10 -14.94 90.06 26.14
N ALA A 11 -14.32 90.18 27.31
CA ALA A 11 -13.51 89.10 27.88
C ALA A 11 -14.35 87.83 28.12
N LEU A 12 -15.59 87.98 28.59
CA LEU A 12 -16.52 86.87 28.77
C LEU A 12 -16.84 86.19 27.43
N VAL A 13 -17.17 86.98 26.39
CA VAL A 13 -17.50 86.45 25.05
C VAL A 13 -16.30 85.73 24.43
N VAL A 14 -15.10 86.29 24.54
CA VAL A 14 -13.87 85.65 24.01
C VAL A 14 -13.59 84.33 24.75
N VAL A 15 -13.73 84.29 26.07
CA VAL A 15 -13.57 83.06 26.85
C VAL A 15 -14.63 82.02 26.46
N LEU A 16 -15.89 82.43 26.27
CA LEU A 16 -16.96 81.54 25.83
C LEU A 16 -16.70 80.98 24.43
N LEU A 17 -16.24 81.83 23.51
CA LEU A 17 -15.85 81.42 22.15
C LEU A 17 -14.68 80.43 22.19
N LEU A 18 -13.69 80.66 23.04
CA LEU A 18 -12.51 79.80 23.19
C LEU A 18 -12.89 78.45 23.80
N ILE A 19 -13.79 78.43 24.78
CA ILE A 19 -14.37 77.18 25.34
C ILE A 19 -15.11 76.40 24.25
N VAL A 20 -15.95 77.05 23.45
CA VAL A 20 -16.68 76.40 22.35
C VAL A 20 -15.72 75.86 21.29
N LEU A 21 -14.66 76.60 20.96
CA LEU A 21 -13.66 76.17 19.98
C LEU A 21 -12.86 74.96 20.48
N VAL A 22 -12.43 74.96 21.74
CA VAL A 22 -11.72 73.83 22.37
C VAL A 22 -12.64 72.61 22.48
N LEU A 23 -13.91 72.78 22.85
CA LEU A 23 -14.89 71.70 22.89
C LEU A 23 -15.17 71.13 21.50
N GLY A 24 -15.29 71.98 20.47
CA GLY A 24 -15.48 71.56 19.09
C GLY A 24 -14.32 70.70 18.58
N ILE A 25 -13.08 71.16 18.79
CA ILE A 25 -11.88 70.41 18.40
C ILE A 25 -11.78 69.09 19.19
N SER A 26 -11.99 69.12 20.51
CA SER A 26 -11.95 67.92 21.35
C SER A 26 -13.00 66.89 20.95
N ALA A 27 -14.23 67.35 20.63
CA ALA A 27 -15.30 66.49 20.15
C ALA A 27 -14.94 65.83 18.81
N THR A 28 -14.30 66.55 17.88
CA THR A 28 -13.85 65.97 16.61
C THR A 28 -12.77 64.91 16.80
N PHE A 29 -11.81 65.11 17.71
CA PHE A 29 -10.78 64.09 18.03
C PHE A 29 -11.37 62.85 18.70
N ILE A 30 -12.27 63.02 19.67
CA ILE A 30 -12.95 61.90 20.33
C ILE A 30 -13.80 61.12 19.31
N SER A 31 -14.53 61.83 18.46
CA SER A 31 -15.32 61.21 17.38
C SER A 31 -14.44 60.42 16.41
N GLY A 32 -13.31 61.00 15.98
CA GLY A 32 -12.33 60.32 15.11
C GLY A 32 -11.72 59.07 15.76
N SER A 33 -11.30 59.16 17.03
CA SER A 33 -10.74 58.03 17.77
C SER A 33 -11.75 56.90 17.97
N LEU A 34 -13.01 57.23 18.30
CA LEU A 34 -14.07 56.24 18.43
C LEU A 34 -14.41 55.58 17.08
N ASN A 35 -14.31 56.34 15.98
CA ASN A 35 -14.55 55.80 14.64
C ASN A 35 -13.43 54.83 14.23
N ASN A 36 -12.16 55.18 14.46
CA ASN A 36 -11.02 54.29 14.19
C ASN A 36 -11.10 53.01 15.03
N ALA A 37 -11.39 53.12 16.33
CA ALA A 37 -11.55 51.95 17.20
C ALA A 37 -12.70 51.03 16.75
N LYS A 38 -13.79 51.60 16.21
CA LYS A 38 -14.87 50.80 15.61
C LYS A 38 -14.45 50.11 14.32
N GLN A 39 -13.66 50.79 13.47
CA GLN A 39 -13.15 50.21 12.22
C GLN A 39 -12.17 49.08 12.50
N GLU A 40 -11.20 49.27 13.40
CA GLU A 40 -10.23 48.26 13.81
C GLU A 40 -10.93 47.02 14.36
N LYS A 41 -11.88 47.21 15.31
CA LYS A 41 -12.68 46.11 15.84
C LYS A 41 -13.46 45.36 14.74
N THR A 42 -13.95 46.07 13.72
CA THR A 42 -14.67 45.44 12.60
C THR A 42 -13.73 44.59 11.73
N VAL A 43 -12.52 45.08 11.47
CA VAL A 43 -11.49 44.35 10.71
C VAL A 43 -11.01 43.12 11.48
N ASP A 44 -10.71 43.25 12.76
CA ASP A 44 -10.28 42.12 13.60
C ASP A 44 -11.34 41.03 13.68
N LEU A 45 -12.60 41.42 13.88
CA LEU A 45 -13.72 40.47 13.87
C LEU A 45 -13.87 39.79 12.51
N SER A 46 -13.70 40.53 11.42
CA SER A 46 -13.70 39.96 10.07
C SER A 46 -12.58 38.92 9.90
N ASN A 47 -11.35 39.24 10.31
CA ASN A 47 -10.20 38.34 10.21
C ASN A 47 -10.38 37.08 11.07
N GLN A 48 -10.88 37.22 12.29
CA GLN A 48 -11.20 36.08 13.15
C GLN A 48 -12.28 35.17 12.55
N SER A 49 -13.27 35.75 11.86
CA SER A 49 -14.30 34.97 11.17
C SER A 49 -13.75 34.22 9.96
N VAL A 50 -12.80 34.79 9.22
CA VAL A 50 -12.08 34.07 8.15
C VAL A 50 -11.28 32.92 8.75
N ALA A 51 -10.47 33.17 9.77
CA ALA A 51 -9.68 32.13 10.44
C ALA A 51 -10.57 31.00 11.01
N ALA A 52 -11.75 31.34 11.55
CA ALA A 52 -12.72 30.35 11.98
C ALA A 52 -13.23 29.49 10.82
N ALA A 53 -13.51 30.10 9.65
CA ALA A 53 -13.91 29.37 8.46
C ALA A 53 -12.77 28.45 7.95
N GLU A 54 -11.52 28.93 7.91
CA GLU A 54 -10.35 28.14 7.52
C GLU A 54 -10.15 26.92 8.42
N MET A 55 -10.27 27.09 9.74
CA MET A 55 -10.21 25.97 10.70
C MET A 55 -11.28 24.93 10.43
N GLY A 56 -12.52 25.37 10.12
CA GLY A 56 -13.60 24.46 9.76
C GLY A 56 -13.31 23.71 8.46
N ILE A 57 -12.78 24.39 7.44
CA ILE A 57 -12.37 23.73 6.18
C ILE A 57 -11.29 22.68 6.46
N LEU A 58 -10.25 23.02 7.23
CA LEU A 58 -9.15 22.11 7.57
C LEU A 58 -9.65 20.88 8.35
N TYR A 59 -10.57 21.07 9.28
CA TYR A 59 -11.16 19.99 10.05
C TYR A 59 -11.91 18.99 9.16
N TYR A 60 -12.82 19.48 8.31
CA TYR A 60 -13.65 18.61 7.47
C TYR A 60 -12.86 17.98 6.31
N SER A 61 -11.85 18.67 5.77
CA SER A 61 -10.95 18.10 4.76
C SER A 61 -10.14 16.92 5.31
N THR A 62 -9.52 17.10 6.49
CA THR A 62 -8.75 16.04 7.16
C THR A 62 -9.64 14.84 7.53
N ASP A 63 -10.86 15.09 8.04
CA ASP A 63 -11.79 14.01 8.35
C ASP A 63 -12.27 13.25 7.10
N PHE A 64 -12.46 13.96 5.98
CA PHE A 64 -12.84 13.36 4.71
C PHE A 64 -11.70 12.50 4.13
N GLU A 65 -10.46 13.01 4.12
CA GLU A 65 -9.26 12.27 3.68
C GLU A 65 -9.09 10.97 4.47
N ARG A 66 -9.13 11.05 5.81
CA ARG A 66 -9.08 9.85 6.67
C ARG A 66 -10.20 8.86 6.36
N SER A 67 -11.40 9.35 6.07
CA SER A 67 -12.53 8.49 5.71
C SER A 67 -12.31 7.81 4.35
N LEU A 68 -11.70 8.51 3.38
CA LEU A 68 -11.35 7.93 2.08
C LEU A 68 -10.36 6.77 2.23
N ASP A 69 -9.35 6.91 3.08
CA ASP A 69 -8.38 5.82 3.33
C ASP A 69 -9.04 4.57 3.89
N GLN A 70 -9.94 4.74 4.86
CA GLN A 70 -10.71 3.63 5.42
C GLN A 70 -11.59 2.95 4.37
N ILE A 71 -12.28 3.75 3.53
CA ILE A 71 -13.11 3.24 2.44
C ILE A 71 -12.26 2.44 1.45
N LYS A 72 -11.05 2.91 1.10
CA LYS A 72 -10.14 2.18 0.21
C LYS A 72 -9.76 0.82 0.78
N GLN A 73 -9.36 0.75 2.05
CA GLN A 73 -9.01 -0.51 2.70
C GLN A 73 -10.19 -1.48 2.73
N GLU A 74 -11.40 -0.98 2.98
CA GLU A 74 -12.62 -1.81 2.93
C GLU A 74 -12.89 -2.35 1.52
N VAL A 75 -12.82 -1.51 0.49
CA VAL A 75 -13.04 -1.95 -0.90
C VAL A 75 -11.96 -2.93 -1.34
N LEU A 76 -10.71 -2.75 -0.93
CA LEU A 76 -9.63 -3.72 -1.19
C LEU A 76 -9.92 -5.08 -0.55
N ASN A 77 -10.37 -5.09 0.70
CA ASN A 77 -10.76 -6.32 1.38
C ASN A 77 -11.96 -7.00 0.69
N GLN A 78 -12.96 -6.24 0.24
CA GLN A 78 -14.08 -6.80 -0.51
C GLN A 78 -13.66 -7.31 -1.89
N THR A 79 -12.76 -6.60 -2.58
CA THR A 79 -12.20 -7.05 -3.86
C THR A 79 -11.54 -8.41 -3.69
N ARG A 80 -10.77 -8.59 -2.60
CA ARG A 80 -10.15 -9.88 -2.24
C ARG A 80 -11.19 -10.97 -2.00
N LEU A 81 -12.22 -10.69 -1.19
CA LEU A 81 -13.28 -11.67 -0.90
C LEU A 81 -14.06 -12.09 -2.15
N GLU A 82 -14.30 -11.18 -3.10
CA GLU A 82 -14.96 -11.52 -4.37
C GLU A 82 -14.05 -12.34 -5.29
N LEU A 83 -12.75 -12.04 -5.33
CA LEU A 83 -11.77 -12.87 -6.06
C LEU A 83 -11.67 -14.27 -5.46
N ASP A 84 -11.71 -14.42 -4.14
CA ASP A 84 -11.73 -15.71 -3.44
C ASP A 84 -12.94 -16.58 -3.86
N LYS A 85 -14.04 -15.98 -4.33
CA LYS A 85 -15.18 -16.75 -4.88
C LYS A 85 -14.87 -17.37 -6.24
N ILE A 86 -14.05 -16.70 -7.06
CA ILE A 86 -13.54 -17.28 -8.31
C ILE A 86 -12.64 -18.46 -7.97
N VAL A 87 -11.74 -18.29 -6.99
CA VAL A 87 -10.89 -19.35 -6.47
C VAL A 87 -11.74 -20.53 -5.98
N ALA A 88 -12.74 -20.28 -5.13
CA ALA A 88 -13.62 -21.31 -4.60
C ALA A 88 -14.44 -22.03 -5.69
N CYS A 89 -14.87 -21.33 -6.75
CA CYS A 89 -15.55 -21.95 -7.89
C CYS A 89 -14.64 -22.94 -8.61
N LEU A 90 -13.37 -22.60 -8.80
CA LEU A 90 -12.38 -23.48 -9.41
C LEU A 90 -12.12 -24.75 -8.59
N TYR A 91 -12.41 -24.73 -7.28
CA TYR A 91 -12.29 -25.88 -6.37
C TYR A 91 -13.63 -26.61 -6.09
N ALA A 92 -14.76 -26.09 -6.56
CA ALA A 92 -16.08 -26.69 -6.33
C ALA A 92 -16.41 -27.77 -7.37
N GLY A 93 -17.25 -28.74 -7.00
CA GLY A 93 -17.77 -29.78 -7.90
C GLY A 93 -18.64 -29.27 -9.07
N ASN A 94 -18.76 -27.94 -9.24
CA ASN A 94 -19.51 -27.25 -10.29
C ASN A 94 -18.56 -26.44 -11.19
N LYS A 95 -17.41 -27.04 -11.52
CA LYS A 95 -16.27 -26.48 -12.27
C LYS A 95 -16.67 -25.85 -13.61
N ASP A 96 -17.68 -26.41 -14.27
CA ASP A 96 -18.11 -26.06 -15.62
C ASP A 96 -18.52 -24.58 -15.79
N ALA A 97 -18.90 -23.89 -14.71
CA ALA A 97 -19.33 -22.48 -14.75
C ALA A 97 -18.18 -21.44 -14.69
N CYS A 98 -16.94 -21.87 -14.42
CA CYS A 98 -15.77 -20.97 -14.28
C CYS A 98 -14.48 -21.52 -14.94
N ASP A 99 -14.60 -22.58 -15.73
CA ASP A 99 -13.45 -23.27 -16.33
C ASP A 99 -12.91 -22.59 -17.60
N THR A 100 -13.69 -21.70 -18.23
CA THR A 100 -13.22 -20.99 -19.44
C THR A 100 -12.55 -19.64 -19.12
N SER A 101 -11.55 -19.28 -19.92
CA SER A 101 -10.88 -17.97 -19.81
C SER A 101 -11.83 -16.80 -20.04
N ALA A 102 -12.87 -16.99 -20.86
CA ALA A 102 -13.85 -15.96 -21.17
C ALA A 102 -14.78 -15.68 -19.98
N GLU A 103 -15.26 -16.72 -19.29
CA GLU A 103 -16.13 -16.58 -18.12
C GLU A 103 -15.39 -15.94 -16.94
N ARG A 104 -14.14 -16.34 -16.70
CA ARG A 104 -13.31 -15.70 -15.66
C ARG A 104 -13.07 -14.23 -15.94
N THR A 105 -12.74 -13.90 -17.20
CA THR A 105 -12.58 -12.50 -17.61
C THR A 105 -13.87 -11.71 -17.40
N ALA A 106 -15.03 -12.29 -17.72
CA ALA A 106 -16.33 -11.66 -17.50
C ALA A 106 -16.63 -11.47 -15.99
N TRP A 107 -16.25 -12.45 -15.16
CA TRP A 107 -16.42 -12.39 -13.72
C TRP A 107 -15.52 -11.32 -13.09
N GLU A 108 -14.25 -11.26 -13.48
CA GLU A 108 -13.32 -10.20 -13.07
C GLU A 108 -13.79 -8.82 -13.49
N GLN A 109 -14.29 -8.67 -14.73
CA GLN A 109 -14.88 -7.41 -15.19
C GLN A 109 -16.11 -7.02 -14.35
N ASN A 110 -16.89 -8.00 -13.90
CA ASN A 110 -18.01 -7.75 -13.02
C ASN A 110 -17.55 -7.34 -11.61
N ILE A 111 -16.53 -8.01 -11.06
CA ILE A 111 -15.92 -7.63 -9.77
C ILE A 111 -15.37 -6.20 -9.85
N ASP A 112 -14.59 -5.88 -10.88
CA ASP A 112 -14.03 -4.54 -11.07
C ASP A 112 -15.12 -3.46 -11.12
N ARG A 113 -16.22 -3.73 -11.84
CA ARG A 113 -17.39 -2.84 -11.90
C ARG A 113 -18.05 -2.70 -10.54
N GLN A 114 -18.26 -3.81 -9.83
CA GLN A 114 -18.87 -3.81 -8.50
C GLN A 114 -18.01 -3.05 -7.49
N MET A 115 -16.69 -3.18 -7.54
CA MET A 115 -15.77 -2.49 -6.62
C MET A 115 -15.71 -0.99 -6.90
N LYS A 116 -15.73 -0.57 -8.18
CA LYS A 116 -15.92 0.85 -8.55
C LYS A 116 -17.22 1.42 -8.00
N GLN A 117 -18.32 0.69 -8.18
CA GLN A 117 -19.62 1.09 -7.65
C GLN A 117 -19.62 1.15 -6.12
N LEU A 118 -19.02 0.17 -5.44
CA LEU A 118 -18.91 0.14 -3.99
C LEU A 118 -18.09 1.32 -3.45
N TYR A 119 -16.95 1.60 -4.07
CA TYR A 119 -16.09 2.74 -3.73
C TYR A 119 -16.86 4.06 -3.80
N VAL A 120 -17.51 4.33 -4.94
CA VAL A 120 -18.32 5.54 -5.12
C VAL A 120 -19.50 5.58 -4.15
N LYS A 121 -20.19 4.46 -3.92
CA LYS A 121 -21.31 4.39 -2.95
C LYS A 121 -20.86 4.81 -1.56
N LYS A 122 -19.74 4.28 -1.09
CA LYS A 122 -19.19 4.59 0.24
C LYS A 122 -18.81 6.08 0.37
N ILE A 123 -18.23 6.65 -0.68
CA ILE A 123 -17.93 8.10 -0.72
C ILE A 123 -19.23 8.92 -0.64
N LEU A 124 -20.25 8.56 -1.43
CA LEU A 124 -21.54 9.25 -1.40
C LEU A 124 -22.26 9.13 -0.06
N ILE A 125 -22.14 7.99 0.63
CA ILE A 125 -22.64 7.82 2.01
C ILE A 125 -21.99 8.83 2.94
N LYS A 126 -20.65 8.94 2.90
CA LYS A 126 -19.91 9.93 3.71
C LYS A 126 -20.33 11.36 3.39
N ILE A 127 -20.49 11.72 2.11
CA ILE A 127 -20.97 13.04 1.71
C ILE A 127 -22.38 13.29 2.25
N ASN A 128 -23.27 12.31 2.19
CA ASN A 128 -24.63 12.43 2.73
C ASN A 128 -24.64 12.59 4.25
N GLU A 129 -23.71 11.96 4.98
CA GLU A 129 -23.49 12.21 6.42
C GLU A 129 -23.03 13.65 6.69
N LEU A 130 -22.09 14.15 5.89
CA LEU A 130 -21.60 15.52 5.98
C LEU A 130 -22.67 16.57 5.65
N ILE A 131 -23.61 16.26 4.74
CA ILE A 131 -24.77 17.12 4.46
C ILE A 131 -25.68 17.24 5.69
N LYS A 132 -25.86 16.16 6.47
CA LYS A 132 -26.77 16.16 7.63
C LYS A 132 -26.29 17.08 8.76
N ILE A 133 -24.99 17.37 8.82
CA ILE A 133 -24.42 18.27 9.82
C ILE A 133 -24.38 19.74 9.36
N ASN A 134 -24.91 20.05 8.16
CA ASN A 134 -25.00 21.44 7.70
C ASN A 134 -25.74 22.33 8.70
N GLY A 135 -25.17 23.50 8.97
CA GLY A 135 -25.65 24.45 9.97
C GLY A 135 -25.26 24.14 11.41
N THR A 136 -24.66 22.98 11.69
CA THR A 136 -24.20 22.62 13.04
C THR A 136 -22.99 23.48 13.41
N GLN A 137 -23.13 24.29 14.45
CA GLN A 137 -22.04 25.12 14.94
C GLN A 137 -21.07 24.30 15.78
N THR A 138 -19.79 24.41 15.45
CA THR A 138 -18.68 23.85 16.22
C THR A 138 -17.88 25.00 16.81
N ALA A 139 -17.65 24.94 18.13
CA ALA A 139 -16.79 25.87 18.85
C ALA A 139 -15.43 25.20 19.10
N PRO A 140 -14.35 25.61 18.40
CA PRO A 140 -13.04 24.99 18.55
C PRO A 140 -12.44 25.22 19.96
N PHE A 141 -12.79 26.31 20.64
CA PHE A 141 -12.36 26.58 22.00
C PHE A 141 -13.53 27.09 22.86
N THR A 142 -13.61 26.62 24.10
CA THR A 142 -14.67 26.97 25.06
C THR A 142 -14.66 28.44 25.50
N SER A 143 -13.56 29.15 25.26
CA SER A 143 -13.36 30.56 25.67
C SER A 143 -13.46 31.58 24.53
N THR A 144 -13.50 31.15 23.26
CA THR A 144 -13.54 32.05 22.10
C THR A 144 -14.97 32.20 21.58
N GLN A 145 -15.40 33.43 21.29
CA GLN A 145 -16.67 33.71 20.60
C GLN A 145 -16.60 33.41 19.08
N SER A 146 -15.76 32.44 18.69
CA SER A 146 -15.47 32.10 17.30
C SER A 146 -15.96 30.69 17.03
N ASN A 147 -16.89 30.54 16.08
CA ASN A 147 -17.50 29.27 15.71
C ASN A 147 -17.37 29.05 14.20
N TYR A 148 -17.41 27.81 13.76
CA TYR A 148 -17.57 27.46 12.35
C TYR A 148 -18.73 26.49 12.13
N ALA A 149 -19.34 26.53 10.96
CA ALA A 149 -20.41 25.63 10.56
C ALA A 149 -20.36 25.36 9.06
N PRO A 150 -20.36 24.09 8.61
CA PRO A 150 -20.52 23.78 7.19
C PRO A 150 -21.92 24.25 6.77
N GLN A 151 -22.00 24.95 5.64
CA GLN A 151 -23.26 25.48 5.10
C GLN A 151 -23.81 24.56 4.03
N THR A 152 -22.97 24.14 3.10
CA THR A 152 -23.38 23.29 1.98
C THR A 152 -22.28 22.32 1.61
N TRP A 153 -22.68 21.13 1.17
CA TRP A 153 -21.85 20.17 0.45
C TRP A 153 -22.56 19.82 -0.85
N LYS A 154 -21.86 19.93 -1.98
CA LYS A 154 -22.46 19.79 -3.30
C LYS A 154 -21.53 19.07 -4.27
N LEU A 155 -22.07 18.13 -5.04
CA LEU A 155 -21.34 17.54 -6.17
C LEU A 155 -21.30 18.54 -7.34
N MET A 156 -20.11 18.76 -7.91
CA MET A 156 -19.89 19.80 -8.93
C MET A 156 -19.86 19.23 -10.35
N ASN A 157 -19.19 18.10 -10.55
CA ASN A 157 -18.92 17.56 -11.88
C ASN A 157 -19.95 16.51 -12.36
N VAL A 158 -20.97 16.23 -11.56
CA VAL A 158 -22.05 15.29 -11.88
C VAL A 158 -23.40 15.88 -11.48
N ALA A 159 -24.36 15.89 -12.42
CA ALA A 159 -25.73 16.26 -12.12
C ALA A 159 -26.42 15.18 -11.27
N TYR A 160 -27.19 15.57 -10.26
CA TYR A 160 -27.92 14.66 -9.39
C TYR A 160 -29.19 15.30 -8.86
N THR A 161 -30.17 14.48 -8.47
CA THR A 161 -31.32 14.94 -7.69
C THR A 161 -31.10 14.68 -6.20
N PRO A 162 -31.75 15.44 -5.29
CA PRO A 162 -31.63 15.19 -3.85
C PRO A 162 -31.99 13.75 -3.44
N SER A 163 -32.99 13.14 -4.09
CA SER A 163 -33.38 11.75 -3.81
C SER A 163 -32.32 10.74 -4.26
N GLU A 164 -31.67 10.97 -5.40
CA GLU A 164 -30.57 10.11 -5.89
C GLU A 164 -29.38 10.10 -4.92
N LEU A 165 -29.05 11.24 -4.31
CA LEU A 165 -27.97 11.34 -3.33
C LEU A 165 -28.36 10.73 -1.98
N GLN A 166 -29.58 10.99 -1.51
CA GLN A 166 -30.06 10.44 -0.24
C GLN A 166 -30.14 8.91 -0.25
N THR A 167 -30.58 8.33 -1.37
CA THR A 167 -30.71 6.88 -1.54
C THR A 167 -29.45 6.22 -2.08
N VAL A 168 -28.43 7.00 -2.45
CA VAL A 168 -27.22 6.53 -3.12
C VAL A 168 -27.56 5.65 -4.33
N SER A 169 -28.41 6.20 -5.21
CA SER A 169 -28.95 5.46 -6.35
C SER A 169 -27.86 4.93 -7.27
N ASN A 170 -28.07 3.75 -7.86
CA ASN A 170 -27.13 3.16 -8.81
C ASN A 170 -26.91 4.08 -10.04
N VAL A 171 -27.94 4.84 -10.47
CA VAL A 171 -27.84 5.77 -11.60
C VAL A 171 -26.85 6.91 -11.33
N LEU A 172 -26.84 7.44 -10.11
CA LEU A 172 -25.85 8.46 -9.70
C LEU A 172 -24.44 7.86 -9.62
N VAL A 173 -24.34 6.68 -9.00
CA VAL A 173 -23.07 5.95 -8.86
C VAL A 173 -22.43 5.70 -10.24
N ASP A 174 -23.20 5.18 -11.19
CA ASP A 174 -22.71 4.85 -12.53
C ASP A 174 -22.26 6.10 -13.30
N ARG A 175 -22.97 7.23 -13.14
CA ARG A 175 -22.54 8.51 -13.72
C ARG A 175 -21.21 8.99 -13.17
N ILE A 176 -20.96 8.83 -11.87
CA ILE A 176 -19.69 9.22 -11.24
C ILE A 176 -18.57 8.28 -11.70
N VAL A 177 -18.81 6.96 -11.71
CA VAL A 177 -17.84 5.97 -12.20
C VAL A 177 -17.43 6.29 -13.64
N ALA A 178 -18.39 6.64 -14.51
CA ALA A 178 -18.13 6.99 -15.91
C ALA A 178 -17.29 8.26 -16.08
N LYS A 179 -17.28 9.17 -15.09
CA LYS A 179 -16.46 10.39 -15.13
C LYS A 179 -15.01 10.16 -14.69
N GLY A 180 -14.72 9.07 -13.98
CA GLY A 180 -13.37 8.78 -13.48
C GLY A 180 -12.89 9.69 -12.35
N LYS A 181 -13.69 10.66 -11.93
CA LYS A 181 -13.41 11.56 -10.79
C LYS A 181 -14.70 12.12 -10.21
N LEU A 182 -14.66 12.48 -8.93
CA LEU A 182 -15.75 13.13 -8.19
C LEU A 182 -15.25 14.46 -7.63
N GLU A 183 -15.99 15.53 -7.90
CA GLU A 183 -15.70 16.87 -7.36
C GLU A 183 -16.78 17.28 -6.37
N VAL A 184 -16.36 17.63 -5.14
CA VAL A 184 -17.26 18.00 -4.05
C VAL A 184 -16.90 19.40 -3.58
N LYS A 185 -17.85 20.33 -3.68
CA LYS A 185 -17.71 21.67 -3.12
C LYS A 185 -18.27 21.71 -1.70
N MET A 186 -17.53 22.30 -0.78
CA MET A 186 -17.97 22.62 0.57
C MET A 186 -17.90 24.13 0.81
N ASP A 187 -18.96 24.70 1.39
CA ASP A 187 -18.95 26.08 1.87
C ASP A 187 -18.97 26.06 3.40
N VAL A 188 -18.04 26.76 4.07
CA VAL A 188 -17.94 26.81 5.53
C VAL A 188 -18.08 28.25 6.00
N LYS A 189 -18.98 28.46 6.96
CA LYS A 189 -19.19 29.77 7.59
C LYS A 189 -18.47 29.84 8.92
N GLY A 190 -17.49 30.74 9.03
CA GLY A 190 -16.90 31.17 10.29
C GLY A 190 -17.64 32.39 10.85
N THR A 191 -17.77 32.49 12.16
CA THR A 191 -18.43 33.62 12.84
C THR A 191 -17.68 33.99 14.11
N SER A 192 -17.28 35.26 14.23
CA SER A 192 -16.76 35.87 15.46
C SER A 192 -17.64 37.05 15.89
N MET A 193 -18.12 37.06 17.15
CA MET A 193 -18.97 38.10 17.74
C MET A 193 -20.08 38.67 16.80
N SER A 194 -20.75 37.81 16.02
CA SER A 194 -21.80 38.16 15.04
C SER A 194 -21.35 38.68 13.67
N SER A 195 -20.06 38.66 13.33
CA SER A 195 -19.55 38.93 11.97
C SER A 195 -19.38 37.62 11.21
N PRO A 196 -20.21 37.27 10.21
CA PRO A 196 -20.05 36.04 9.47
C PRO A 196 -19.11 36.19 8.26
N LYS A 197 -18.30 35.17 7.98
CA LYS A 197 -17.55 34.99 6.73
C LYS A 197 -17.72 33.57 6.22
N THR A 198 -17.85 33.41 4.91
CA THR A 198 -17.97 32.09 4.27
C THR A 198 -16.78 31.91 3.35
N LEU A 199 -16.13 30.75 3.45
CA LEU A 199 -15.10 30.30 2.54
C LEU A 199 -15.56 29.05 1.79
N ASN A 200 -15.02 28.85 0.61
CA ASN A 200 -15.38 27.76 -0.28
C ASN A 200 -14.17 26.84 -0.45
N SER A 201 -14.43 25.54 -0.54
CA SER A 201 -13.39 24.55 -0.86
C SER A 201 -13.89 23.55 -1.88
N LEU A 202 -12.99 23.11 -2.75
CA LEU A 202 -13.23 22.06 -3.74
C LEU A 202 -12.36 20.85 -3.43
N PHE A 203 -13.00 19.69 -3.32
CA PHE A 203 -12.37 18.40 -3.16
C PHE A 203 -12.43 17.62 -4.47
N THR A 204 -11.30 17.12 -4.95
CA THR A 204 -11.27 16.21 -6.10
C THR A 204 -10.84 14.82 -5.66
N VAL A 205 -11.68 13.83 -5.93
CA VAL A 205 -11.41 12.40 -5.66
C VAL A 205 -11.32 11.65 -6.96
N ASN A 206 -10.17 11.05 -7.26
CA ASN A 206 -10.00 10.23 -8.45
C ASN A 206 -10.63 8.84 -8.26
N ILE A 207 -11.36 8.38 -9.28
CA ILE A 207 -11.91 7.03 -9.33
C ILE A 207 -10.97 6.16 -10.17
N PRO A 208 -10.36 5.11 -9.59
CA PRO A 208 -9.39 4.29 -10.30
C PRO A 208 -9.95 3.67 -11.58
N ALA A 209 -9.11 3.61 -12.62
CA ALA A 209 -9.45 2.95 -13.87
C ALA A 209 -9.72 1.45 -13.71
N SER A 210 -9.14 0.81 -12.69
CA SER A 210 -9.47 -0.56 -12.27
C SER A 210 -9.06 -0.79 -10.82
N PHE A 211 -9.79 -1.66 -10.13
CA PHE A 211 -9.43 -2.25 -8.84
C PHE A 211 -8.70 -3.59 -9.03
N LEU A 212 -8.55 -4.06 -10.27
CA LEU A 212 -7.89 -5.30 -10.66
C LEU A 212 -6.70 -5.01 -11.57
N ASN A 213 -5.58 -5.65 -11.30
CA ASN A 213 -4.36 -5.54 -12.07
C ASN A 213 -4.32 -6.66 -13.12
N LYS A 214 -4.67 -6.34 -14.37
CA LYS A 214 -4.64 -7.30 -15.49
C LYS A 214 -3.24 -7.77 -15.86
N GLY A 215 -2.19 -7.06 -15.41
CA GLY A 215 -0.79 -7.45 -15.58
C GLY A 215 -0.29 -8.42 -14.51
N GLU A 216 -1.09 -8.69 -13.47
CA GLU A 216 -0.73 -9.59 -12.37
C GLU A 216 -1.75 -10.70 -12.21
N VAL A 217 -1.24 -11.91 -12.32
CA VAL A 217 -2.02 -13.13 -12.33
C VAL A 217 -1.79 -13.92 -11.04
N TYR A 218 -2.86 -14.20 -10.30
CA TYR A 218 -3.02 -15.29 -9.35
C TYR A 218 -3.12 -16.60 -10.14
N ASN A 219 -2.17 -17.52 -9.94
CA ASN A 219 -2.26 -18.86 -10.47
C ASN A 219 -3.03 -19.73 -9.48
N VAL A 220 -4.31 -19.96 -9.72
CA VAL A 220 -5.09 -20.92 -8.92
C VAL A 220 -4.81 -22.31 -9.47
N GLY A 221 -4.21 -23.16 -8.64
CA GLY A 221 -3.94 -24.54 -9.01
C GLY A 221 -5.25 -25.31 -9.16
N GLN A 222 -5.64 -25.64 -10.39
CA GLN A 222 -6.68 -26.64 -10.63
C GLN A 222 -6.12 -28.03 -10.32
N GLU A 223 -6.86 -28.83 -9.56
CA GLU A 223 -6.70 -30.28 -9.61
C GLU A 223 -7.06 -30.76 -11.02
N ILE A 224 -6.06 -31.13 -11.79
CA ILE A 224 -6.23 -32.11 -12.85
C ILE A 224 -5.92 -33.45 -12.21
N ILE A 225 -6.98 -34.20 -11.84
CA ILE A 225 -6.84 -35.61 -11.52
C ILE A 225 -6.46 -36.33 -12.81
N ALA A 226 -5.17 -36.61 -12.99
CA ALA A 226 -4.66 -37.81 -13.61
C ALA A 226 -3.15 -37.95 -13.36
N GLY A 227 -2.80 -38.63 -12.25
CA GLY A 227 -1.64 -39.52 -12.23
C GLY A 227 -0.24 -38.91 -12.11
N LYS A 228 -0.04 -37.80 -11.39
CA LYS A 228 1.28 -37.43 -10.87
C LYS A 228 1.23 -37.09 -9.39
N GLU A 229 2.14 -37.69 -8.64
CA GLU A 229 2.36 -37.51 -7.21
C GLU A 229 2.48 -36.02 -6.85
N ASP A 230 2.00 -35.65 -5.66
CA ASP A 230 2.13 -34.28 -5.17
C ASP A 230 3.60 -33.91 -5.00
N ALA A 231 3.92 -32.63 -5.28
CA ALA A 231 5.23 -32.03 -5.08
C ALA A 231 5.80 -32.39 -3.68
N ALA A 232 6.92 -33.09 -3.63
CA ALA A 232 7.57 -33.48 -2.40
C ALA A 232 8.75 -32.53 -2.07
N TYR A 233 9.17 -32.56 -0.80
CA TYR A 233 10.35 -31.80 -0.33
C TYR A 233 11.59 -32.05 -1.20
N GLN A 234 11.77 -33.28 -1.68
CA GLN A 234 12.90 -33.69 -2.52
C GLN A 234 12.87 -33.07 -3.92
N ASP A 235 11.70 -32.67 -4.40
CA ASP A 235 11.55 -32.09 -5.74
C ASP A 235 12.02 -30.62 -5.77
N VAL A 236 12.04 -29.94 -4.63
CA VAL A 236 12.48 -28.55 -4.49
C VAL A 236 14.02 -28.45 -4.53
N PHE A 237 14.70 -29.38 -3.87
CA PHE A 237 16.17 -29.41 -3.81
C PHE A 237 16.70 -30.62 -4.58
N LYS A 238 16.54 -30.66 -5.92
CA LYS A 238 17.17 -31.72 -6.74
C LYS A 238 18.68 -31.75 -6.49
N LEU A 239 19.17 -32.86 -5.95
CA LEU A 239 20.50 -32.97 -5.32
C LEU A 239 21.67 -33.19 -6.27
N THR A 240 21.44 -33.37 -7.57
CA THR A 240 22.50 -33.69 -8.54
C THR A 240 22.66 -32.56 -9.56
N PRO A 241 23.69 -31.71 -9.42
CA PRO A 241 24.00 -30.69 -10.42
C PRO A 241 24.25 -31.32 -11.81
N PRO A 242 23.86 -30.64 -12.91
CA PRO A 242 24.16 -31.11 -14.25
C PRO A 242 25.67 -31.10 -14.50
N THR A 243 26.14 -32.02 -15.35
CA THR A 243 27.54 -32.10 -15.78
C THR A 243 27.86 -31.13 -16.92
N GLN A 244 26.83 -30.65 -17.63
CA GLN A 244 26.98 -29.74 -18.77
C GLN A 244 27.26 -28.30 -18.32
N SER A 245 28.23 -27.64 -18.97
CA SER A 245 28.51 -26.22 -18.71
C SER A 245 27.47 -25.30 -19.36
N CYS A 246 27.28 -24.10 -18.81
CA CYS A 246 26.27 -23.17 -19.33
C CYS A 246 26.53 -22.71 -20.77
N ASP A 247 27.79 -22.52 -21.18
CA ASP A 247 28.11 -22.20 -22.57
C ASP A 247 27.80 -23.38 -23.53
N ALA A 248 28.06 -24.61 -23.09
CA ALA A 248 27.73 -25.80 -23.88
C ALA A 248 26.22 -25.99 -24.01
N LEU A 249 25.46 -25.77 -22.93
CA LEU A 249 24.00 -25.82 -22.96
C LEU A 249 23.43 -24.77 -23.91
N LEU A 250 23.90 -23.51 -23.82
CA LEU A 250 23.41 -22.44 -24.67
C LEU A 250 23.65 -22.74 -26.15
N THR A 251 24.80 -23.34 -26.49
CA THR A 251 25.09 -23.80 -27.86
C THR A 251 24.04 -24.81 -28.33
N SER A 252 23.70 -25.80 -27.50
CA SER A 252 22.65 -26.78 -27.81
C SER A 252 21.24 -26.17 -27.88
N VAL A 253 20.93 -25.17 -27.05
CA VAL A 253 19.64 -24.46 -27.08
C VAL A 253 19.49 -23.61 -28.35
N ILE A 254 20.57 -22.95 -28.79
CA ILE A 254 20.59 -22.19 -30.05
C ILE A 254 20.43 -23.14 -31.24
N ALA A 255 21.09 -24.29 -31.21
CA ALA A 255 20.98 -25.33 -32.24
C ALA A 255 19.65 -26.10 -32.23
N GLY A 256 18.77 -25.87 -31.24
CA GLY A 256 17.49 -26.57 -31.12
C GLY A 256 17.60 -28.04 -30.72
N THR A 257 18.72 -28.47 -30.15
CA THR A 257 19.00 -29.87 -29.77
C THR A 257 18.82 -30.15 -28.28
N ALA A 258 18.73 -29.11 -27.45
CA ALA A 258 18.46 -29.23 -26.02
C ALA A 258 16.97 -29.50 -25.72
N ARG A 259 16.69 -30.24 -24.65
CA ARG A 259 15.33 -30.45 -24.12
C ARG A 259 15.20 -29.77 -22.76
N ALA A 260 14.07 -29.13 -22.51
CA ALA A 260 13.77 -28.49 -21.23
C ALA A 260 13.56 -29.54 -20.11
N PRO A 261 13.83 -29.21 -18.83
CA PRO A 261 14.35 -27.93 -18.35
C PRO A 261 15.81 -27.68 -18.77
N PHE A 262 16.16 -26.43 -19.07
CA PHE A 262 17.51 -26.06 -19.50
C PHE A 262 18.42 -25.86 -18.28
N GLU A 263 18.98 -26.95 -17.80
CA GLU A 263 19.84 -26.99 -16.60
C GLU A 263 21.32 -27.04 -16.97
N CYS A 264 22.13 -26.12 -16.41
CA CYS A 264 23.59 -26.11 -16.60
C CYS A 264 24.33 -25.79 -15.32
N LYS A 265 25.63 -26.07 -15.32
CA LYS A 265 26.55 -25.71 -14.24
C LYS A 265 27.54 -24.64 -14.71
N MET A 266 27.70 -23.58 -13.92
CA MET A 266 28.79 -22.63 -14.11
C MET A 266 30.11 -23.24 -13.68
N THR A 267 31.15 -23.01 -14.46
CA THR A 267 32.50 -23.56 -14.26
C THR A 267 33.52 -22.43 -14.26
N GLY A 268 34.52 -22.53 -13.38
CA GLY A 268 35.63 -21.57 -13.31
C GLY A 268 35.16 -20.12 -13.11
N ASP A 269 35.62 -19.22 -13.99
CA ASP A 269 35.37 -17.77 -13.95
C ASP A 269 34.12 -17.31 -14.70
N GLN A 270 33.24 -18.24 -15.11
CA GLN A 270 31.98 -17.87 -15.75
C GLN A 270 31.15 -16.96 -14.82
N LYS A 271 30.58 -15.89 -15.39
CA LYS A 271 29.73 -14.91 -14.69
C LYS A 271 28.29 -15.02 -15.16
N LEU A 272 27.34 -15.05 -14.22
CA LEU A 272 25.89 -15.12 -14.50
C LEU A 272 25.45 -13.98 -15.42
N ALA A 273 25.88 -12.75 -15.14
CA ALA A 273 25.56 -11.59 -15.96
C ALA A 273 26.02 -11.75 -17.43
N THR A 274 27.21 -12.33 -17.65
CA THR A 274 27.72 -12.61 -19.00
C THR A 274 26.89 -13.70 -19.68
N PHE A 275 26.49 -14.73 -18.94
CA PHE A 275 25.63 -15.79 -19.48
C PHE A 275 24.26 -15.25 -19.89
N ILE A 276 23.60 -14.47 -19.03
CA ILE A 276 22.31 -13.84 -19.33
C ILE A 276 22.41 -12.96 -20.58
N ALA A 277 23.46 -12.15 -20.70
CA ALA A 277 23.68 -11.33 -21.89
C ALA A 277 23.78 -12.17 -23.18
N LYS A 278 24.44 -13.33 -23.13
CA LYS A 278 24.51 -14.26 -24.28
C LYS A 278 23.15 -14.89 -24.59
N VAL A 279 22.38 -15.28 -23.57
CA VAL A 279 21.01 -15.84 -23.73
C VAL A 279 20.10 -14.81 -24.41
N THR A 280 20.10 -13.57 -23.93
CA THR A 280 19.31 -12.47 -24.50
C THR A 280 19.76 -12.12 -25.91
N ALA A 281 21.06 -12.04 -26.18
CA ALA A 281 21.59 -11.80 -27.53
C ALA A 281 21.21 -12.90 -28.52
N ALA A 282 21.03 -14.13 -28.04
CA ALA A 282 20.54 -15.26 -28.82
C ALA A 282 19.00 -15.30 -28.98
N GLY A 283 18.28 -14.28 -28.49
CA GLY A 283 16.82 -14.21 -28.54
C GLY A 283 16.11 -15.27 -27.70
N LYS A 284 16.77 -15.80 -26.67
CA LYS A 284 16.20 -16.78 -25.73
C LYS A 284 15.77 -16.10 -24.43
N ASN A 285 14.85 -16.72 -23.70
CA ASN A 285 14.34 -16.20 -22.44
C ASN A 285 15.21 -16.69 -21.26
N PRO A 286 15.84 -15.80 -20.46
CA PRO A 286 16.63 -16.20 -19.29
C PRO A 286 15.83 -17.01 -18.24
N MET A 287 14.51 -16.81 -18.16
CA MET A 287 13.63 -17.53 -17.22
C MET A 287 13.59 -19.05 -17.46
N ASP A 288 13.94 -19.51 -18.66
CA ASP A 288 13.91 -20.92 -19.01
C ASP A 288 15.12 -21.69 -18.46
N PHE A 289 16.14 -20.98 -17.93
CA PHE A 289 17.42 -21.55 -17.53
C PHE A 289 17.53 -21.73 -16.01
N TRP A 290 18.15 -22.85 -15.64
CA TRP A 290 18.51 -23.22 -14.28
C TRP A 290 20.03 -23.34 -14.20
N VAL A 291 20.63 -22.39 -13.48
CA VAL A 291 22.07 -22.19 -13.43
C VAL A 291 22.59 -22.63 -12.07
N HIS A 292 23.30 -23.75 -12.03
CA HIS A 292 23.95 -24.25 -10.83
C HIS A 292 25.29 -23.54 -10.64
N VAL A 293 25.52 -23.00 -9.45
CA VAL A 293 26.76 -22.32 -9.08
C VAL A 293 27.40 -23.00 -7.86
N ASP A 294 28.70 -23.25 -7.95
CA ASP A 294 29.49 -23.79 -6.84
C ASP A 294 30.02 -22.68 -5.91
N ASP A 295 30.21 -21.47 -6.45
CA ASP A 295 30.70 -20.28 -5.75
C ASP A 295 29.87 -19.06 -6.19
N PHE A 296 28.87 -18.71 -5.40
CA PHE A 296 27.93 -17.62 -5.65
C PHE A 296 28.66 -16.28 -5.71
N GLN A 297 29.60 -16.03 -4.81
CA GLN A 297 30.32 -14.76 -4.82
C GLN A 297 31.15 -14.60 -6.09
N ARG A 298 31.78 -15.67 -6.57
CA ARG A 298 32.57 -15.64 -7.81
C ARG A 298 31.70 -15.66 -9.05
N ASN A 299 30.65 -16.47 -9.12
CA ASN A 299 29.89 -16.65 -10.35
C ASN A 299 28.75 -15.64 -10.50
N VAL A 300 28.20 -15.14 -9.39
CA VAL A 300 27.00 -14.29 -9.38
C VAL A 300 27.30 -12.85 -9.00
N CYS A 301 28.21 -12.60 -8.05
CA CYS A 301 28.56 -11.23 -7.65
C CYS A 301 30.07 -10.92 -7.82
N THR A 302 30.53 -9.75 -7.35
CA THR A 302 31.93 -9.30 -7.53
C THR A 302 32.64 -9.02 -6.20
N SER A 303 31.91 -8.70 -5.13
CA SER A 303 32.44 -8.67 -3.75
C SER A 303 31.38 -8.42 -2.67
N ASN A 304 30.37 -7.56 -2.92
CA ASN A 304 29.41 -7.12 -1.90
C ASN A 304 27.97 -7.64 -2.09
N CYS A 305 27.70 -8.44 -3.12
CA CYS A 305 26.42 -9.08 -3.45
C CYS A 305 25.15 -8.18 -3.32
N ASN A 306 25.32 -6.86 -3.45
CA ASN A 306 24.21 -5.90 -3.45
C ASN A 306 23.76 -5.60 -4.88
N SER A 307 22.48 -5.23 -5.03
CA SER A 307 21.91 -4.75 -6.29
C SER A 307 22.04 -5.75 -7.44
N ILE A 308 21.76 -7.01 -7.12
CA ILE A 308 21.79 -8.11 -8.08
C ILE A 308 20.44 -8.17 -8.81
N ASP A 309 20.50 -8.39 -10.12
CA ASP A 309 19.34 -8.66 -10.98
C ASP A 309 19.61 -9.96 -11.77
N PHE A 310 18.75 -10.97 -11.61
CA PHE A 310 18.88 -12.23 -12.36
C PHE A 310 18.10 -12.25 -13.67
N LEU A 311 17.34 -11.19 -13.97
CA LEU A 311 16.46 -11.08 -15.14
C LEU A 311 15.55 -12.32 -15.32
N GLY A 312 15.10 -12.87 -14.19
CA GLY A 312 14.22 -14.03 -14.09
C GLY A 312 14.91 -15.40 -14.13
N THR A 313 16.24 -15.44 -14.26
CA THR A 313 17.02 -16.70 -14.27
C THR A 313 16.92 -17.44 -12.94
N ASN A 314 16.81 -18.77 -12.98
CA ASN A 314 16.83 -19.62 -11.78
C ASN A 314 18.28 -19.93 -11.41
N VAL A 315 18.69 -19.59 -10.19
CA VAL A 315 20.05 -19.80 -9.68
C VAL A 315 20.02 -20.81 -8.54
N VAL A 316 20.73 -21.91 -8.70
CA VAL A 316 20.83 -22.98 -7.69
C VAL A 316 22.21 -22.95 -7.06
N VAL A 317 22.28 -22.66 -5.78
CA VAL A 317 23.52 -22.53 -5.02
C VAL A 317 23.85 -23.83 -4.32
N LYS A 318 25.12 -24.24 -4.42
CA LYS A 318 25.65 -25.40 -3.72
C LYS A 318 25.50 -25.24 -2.20
N ALA A 319 25.10 -26.33 -1.54
CA ALA A 319 24.86 -26.40 -0.10
C ALA A 319 25.99 -25.88 0.79
N THR A 320 27.25 -26.02 0.34
CA THR A 320 28.45 -25.72 1.14
C THR A 320 29.03 -24.33 0.87
N ASP A 321 28.38 -23.50 0.06
CA ASP A 321 28.94 -22.23 -0.36
C ASP A 321 28.69 -21.11 0.66
N ALA A 322 29.76 -20.72 1.37
CA ALA A 322 29.75 -19.58 2.29
C ALA A 322 29.75 -18.22 1.55
N GLY A 323 30.09 -18.15 0.27
CA GLY A 323 30.16 -16.91 -0.52
C GLY A 323 28.80 -16.26 -0.79
N ALA A 324 27.71 -17.02 -0.71
CA ALA A 324 26.33 -16.52 -0.84
C ALA A 324 25.91 -15.55 0.28
N SER A 325 26.75 -15.35 1.31
CA SER A 325 26.35 -14.89 2.63
C SER A 325 26.86 -13.52 3.11
N SER A 326 27.35 -12.65 2.22
CA SER A 326 27.96 -11.38 2.63
C SER A 326 26.93 -10.28 2.95
N ASN A 327 26.09 -9.93 1.98
CA ASN A 327 25.10 -8.84 2.04
C ASN A 327 24.17 -8.98 0.82
N MET A 328 22.86 -8.80 0.96
CA MET A 328 21.90 -9.03 -0.13
C MET A 328 20.84 -7.93 -0.18
N ASN A 329 21.25 -6.67 -0.15
CA ASN A 329 20.29 -5.58 -0.34
C ASN A 329 19.97 -5.40 -1.81
N ASN A 330 18.73 -4.99 -2.10
CA ASN A 330 18.30 -4.61 -3.44
C ASN A 330 18.34 -5.74 -4.49
N LEU A 331 18.23 -7.00 -4.06
CA LEU A 331 18.02 -8.11 -5.00
C LEU A 331 16.65 -7.94 -5.69
N VAL A 332 16.61 -8.12 -7.01
CA VAL A 332 15.41 -8.02 -7.85
C VAL A 332 15.38 -9.11 -8.93
N ASN A 333 14.18 -9.46 -9.42
CA ASN A 333 13.94 -10.31 -10.61
C ASN A 333 14.69 -11.65 -10.59
N GLY A 334 14.63 -12.40 -9.49
CA GLY A 334 15.42 -13.62 -9.36
C GLY A 334 14.75 -14.78 -8.65
N ASN A 335 14.99 -15.99 -9.14
CA ASN A 335 14.65 -17.21 -8.42
C ASN A 335 15.94 -17.80 -7.86
N LEU A 336 16.12 -17.72 -6.54
CA LEU A 336 17.30 -18.17 -5.83
C LEU A 336 16.96 -19.42 -5.02
N ILE A 337 17.62 -20.55 -5.29
CA ILE A 337 17.46 -21.79 -4.55
C ILE A 337 18.77 -22.11 -3.86
N ILE A 338 18.79 -22.02 -2.54
CA ILE A 338 19.94 -22.32 -1.69
C ILE A 338 19.67 -23.63 -1.00
N ASN A 339 20.36 -24.69 -1.42
CA ASN A 339 20.25 -26.00 -0.80
C ASN A 339 21.05 -26.07 0.52
N GLY A 340 20.85 -25.09 1.41
CA GLY A 340 21.65 -24.88 2.60
C GLY A 340 21.21 -23.64 3.37
N THR A 341 22.15 -23.04 4.11
CA THR A 341 21.88 -21.87 4.94
C THR A 341 22.16 -20.58 4.17
N LEU A 342 21.18 -19.68 4.07
CA LEU A 342 21.44 -18.29 3.75
C LEU A 342 21.90 -17.59 5.03
N THR A 343 23.18 -17.30 5.12
CA THR A 343 23.70 -16.41 6.16
C THR A 343 23.82 -15.00 5.56
N THR A 344 23.61 -13.93 6.32
CA THR A 344 24.14 -12.61 5.94
C THR A 344 24.83 -12.03 7.16
N GLY A 345 26.06 -11.53 7.00
CA GLY A 345 26.74 -10.81 8.09
C GLY A 345 26.11 -9.45 8.41
N GLN A 346 25.18 -8.99 7.55
CA GLN A 346 24.61 -7.64 7.54
C GLN A 346 23.11 -7.70 7.19
N ASN A 347 22.59 -6.75 6.40
CA ASN A 347 21.16 -6.61 6.10
C ASN A 347 20.72 -7.34 4.81
N MET A 348 19.41 -7.54 4.70
CA MET A 348 18.70 -8.00 3.50
C MET A 348 17.50 -7.07 3.26
N ASN A 349 17.78 -5.85 2.82
CA ASN A 349 16.80 -4.77 2.67
C ASN A 349 16.41 -4.50 1.20
N ASN A 350 15.19 -4.00 0.99
CA ASN A 350 14.67 -3.51 -0.29
C ASN A 350 14.64 -4.58 -1.39
N LEU A 351 14.34 -5.81 -1.00
CA LEU A 351 14.19 -6.93 -1.91
C LEU A 351 12.90 -6.78 -2.73
N GLY A 352 12.96 -7.14 -4.01
CA GLY A 352 11.84 -7.05 -4.95
C GLY A 352 11.29 -5.64 -5.16
N LYS A 353 12.11 -4.62 -4.85
CA LYS A 353 11.80 -3.21 -5.18
C LYS A 353 11.52 -3.04 -6.67
N ASN A 354 10.82 -1.97 -7.05
CA ASN A 354 10.39 -1.72 -8.43
C ASN A 354 9.48 -2.82 -8.99
N MET A 355 8.61 -3.42 -8.16
CA MET A 355 7.64 -4.45 -8.57
C MET A 355 8.29 -5.71 -9.18
N SER A 356 9.52 -5.99 -8.81
CA SER A 356 10.34 -7.06 -9.39
C SER A 356 10.15 -8.35 -8.62
N LYS A 357 9.29 -9.24 -9.15
CA LYS A 357 8.95 -10.51 -8.48
C LYS A 357 10.14 -11.44 -8.37
N GLN A 358 10.25 -12.11 -7.23
CA GLN A 358 11.35 -13.02 -6.94
C GLN A 358 10.97 -14.11 -5.96
N THR A 359 11.64 -15.25 -6.05
CA THR A 359 11.46 -16.39 -5.15
C THR A 359 12.80 -16.76 -4.56
N ILE A 360 12.88 -16.86 -3.23
CA ILE A 360 14.07 -17.28 -2.51
C ILE A 360 13.69 -18.50 -1.71
N VAL A 361 14.30 -19.64 -2.04
CA VAL A 361 14.06 -20.93 -1.41
C VAL A 361 15.32 -21.36 -0.69
N LEU A 362 15.20 -21.66 0.59
CA LEU A 362 16.35 -22.03 1.41
C LEU A 362 15.97 -23.08 2.45
N LYS A 363 16.98 -23.80 2.96
CA LYS A 363 16.79 -24.73 4.08
C LYS A 363 16.82 -23.99 5.40
N GLU A 364 17.74 -23.04 5.54
CA GLU A 364 17.95 -22.29 6.79
C GLU A 364 18.32 -20.85 6.53
N MET A 365 18.02 -19.96 7.48
CA MET A 365 18.33 -18.54 7.36
C MET A 365 18.92 -17.98 8.66
N TYR A 366 19.99 -17.21 8.50
CA TYR A 366 20.60 -16.39 9.54
C TYR A 366 20.91 -15.00 8.99
N ILE A 367 20.32 -13.95 9.55
CA ILE A 367 20.55 -12.57 9.12
C ILE A 367 21.11 -11.79 10.30
N GLY A 368 22.37 -11.36 10.23
CA GLY A 368 23.06 -10.61 11.29
C GLY A 368 22.56 -9.18 11.45
N GLY A 369 21.88 -8.64 10.45
CA GLY A 369 21.23 -7.33 10.46
C GLY A 369 19.71 -7.41 10.34
N ASN A 370 19.12 -6.49 9.59
CA ASN A 370 17.68 -6.38 9.38
C ASN A 370 17.24 -7.01 8.05
N ILE A 371 15.99 -7.45 8.01
CA ILE A 371 15.19 -7.61 6.81
C ILE A 371 14.14 -6.50 6.82
N LYS A 372 14.31 -5.46 5.98
CA LYS A 372 13.34 -4.37 5.83
C LYS A 372 12.89 -4.24 4.39
N ASN A 373 11.67 -3.73 4.21
CA ASN A 373 11.16 -3.42 2.87
C ASN A 373 11.22 -4.63 1.94
N LEU A 374 10.76 -5.80 2.43
CA LEU A 374 10.65 -7.01 1.63
C LEU A 374 9.37 -6.92 0.80
N PHE A 375 9.49 -6.63 -0.48
CA PHE A 375 8.39 -6.51 -1.43
C PHE A 375 8.46 -7.63 -2.48
N TYR A 376 7.31 -8.02 -3.05
CA TYR A 376 7.20 -8.91 -4.21
C TYR A 376 8.07 -10.18 -4.11
N THR A 377 8.27 -10.70 -2.90
CA THR A 377 9.22 -11.79 -2.64
C THR A 377 8.52 -12.97 -1.99
N ASN A 378 8.65 -14.15 -2.59
CA ASN A 378 8.34 -15.42 -1.92
C ASN A 378 9.60 -15.89 -1.19
N LEU A 379 9.66 -15.73 0.12
CA LEU A 379 10.78 -16.19 0.95
C LEU A 379 10.37 -17.49 1.64
N MET A 380 10.98 -18.61 1.23
CA MET A 380 10.63 -19.95 1.68
C MET A 380 11.75 -20.55 2.53
N ILE A 381 11.40 -20.95 3.75
CA ILE A 381 12.27 -21.65 4.70
C ILE A 381 11.73 -23.04 4.97
N LEU A 382 12.41 -24.04 4.40
CA LEU A 382 11.93 -25.41 4.37
C LEU A 382 12.55 -26.33 5.42
N GLY A 383 13.59 -25.89 6.15
CA GLY A 383 14.31 -26.73 7.10
C GLY A 383 15.11 -27.87 6.43
N LYS A 384 15.85 -28.64 7.24
CA LYS A 384 16.62 -29.81 6.79
C LYS A 384 15.76 -31.08 6.76
N ASP A 385 16.27 -32.12 6.08
CA ASP A 385 15.57 -33.40 5.94
C ASP A 385 15.78 -34.37 7.11
N THR A 386 16.92 -34.29 7.79
CA THR A 386 17.28 -35.16 8.92
C THR A 386 18.07 -34.37 9.98
N GLY A 387 17.57 -34.32 11.23
CA GLY A 387 18.33 -33.86 12.40
C GLY A 387 18.11 -32.40 12.85
N GLU A 388 18.31 -32.17 14.15
CA GLU A 388 18.13 -30.93 14.92
C GLU A 388 19.21 -29.87 14.58
N ASP A 389 18.98 -29.07 13.54
CA ASP A 389 19.16 -27.61 13.52
C ASP A 389 18.63 -27.10 12.17
N SER A 390 17.72 -26.13 12.21
CA SER A 390 16.98 -25.66 11.02
C SER A 390 16.52 -24.22 11.19
N ARG A 391 17.52 -23.35 11.32
CA ARG A 391 17.37 -22.00 11.90
C ARG A 391 16.59 -21.02 11.04
N LEU A 392 15.92 -20.12 11.74
CA LEU A 392 15.39 -18.87 11.23
C LEU A 392 15.74 -17.74 12.22
N HIS A 393 16.97 -17.24 12.18
CA HIS A 393 17.40 -16.18 13.10
C HIS A 393 17.80 -14.89 12.38
N VAL A 394 16.90 -13.91 12.43
CA VAL A 394 17.15 -12.50 12.12
C VAL A 394 17.48 -11.77 13.41
N VAL A 395 18.63 -11.11 13.48
CA VAL A 395 19.10 -10.38 14.67
C VAL A 395 18.40 -9.01 14.80
N GLY A 396 18.24 -8.32 13.67
CA GLY A 396 17.54 -7.04 13.59
C GLY A 396 16.04 -7.19 13.37
N GLN A 397 15.43 -6.16 12.79
CA GLN A 397 14.00 -6.17 12.46
C GLN A 397 13.71 -7.10 11.28
N PHE A 398 12.56 -7.75 11.30
CA PHE A 398 12.04 -8.52 10.17
C PHE A 398 10.69 -7.94 9.76
N GLN A 399 10.68 -7.24 8.63
CA GLN A 399 9.48 -6.64 8.05
C GLN A 399 9.18 -7.27 6.70
N ILE A 400 7.95 -7.77 6.54
CA ILE A 400 7.40 -8.18 5.25
C ILE A 400 6.27 -7.24 4.86
N ASP A 401 6.23 -6.90 3.57
CA ASP A 401 5.35 -5.87 3.04
C ASP A 401 4.69 -6.35 1.73
N ASN A 402 4.38 -5.43 0.81
CA ASN A 402 3.57 -5.64 -0.37
C ASN A 402 3.93 -6.89 -1.16
N TYR A 403 2.95 -7.77 -1.36
CA TYR A 403 3.02 -8.98 -2.18
C TYR A 403 4.17 -9.92 -1.82
N THR A 404 4.51 -9.97 -0.53
CA THR A 404 5.54 -10.87 0.02
C THR A 404 4.89 -12.03 0.75
N HIS A 405 5.33 -13.25 0.44
CA HIS A 405 4.97 -14.45 1.18
C HIS A 405 6.18 -14.95 1.96
N LEU A 406 6.09 -14.96 3.29
CA LEU A 406 6.98 -15.70 4.16
C LEU A 406 6.42 -17.12 4.33
N CYS A 407 7.13 -18.10 3.82
CA CYS A 407 6.69 -19.48 3.76
C CYS A 407 7.56 -20.37 4.62
N MET A 408 6.97 -21.11 5.56
CA MET A 408 7.72 -21.87 6.56
C MET A 408 7.19 -23.29 6.75
N ASP A 409 8.08 -24.28 6.63
CA ASP A 409 7.82 -25.62 7.18
C ASP A 409 8.18 -25.62 8.67
N ILE A 410 7.19 -25.34 9.53
CA ILE A 410 7.42 -25.12 10.97
C ILE A 410 7.67 -26.42 11.73
N ASP A 411 7.44 -27.57 11.12
CA ASP A 411 7.80 -28.85 11.73
C ASP A 411 9.30 -28.98 11.86
N ARG A 412 10.00 -28.38 10.89
CA ARG A 412 11.44 -28.39 10.73
C ARG A 412 12.04 -27.04 11.09
N ILE A 413 11.46 -26.21 11.95
CA ILE A 413 12.12 -24.98 12.46
C ILE A 413 12.15 -25.04 13.99
N LEU A 414 13.22 -24.51 14.59
CA LEU A 414 13.37 -24.44 16.05
C LEU A 414 12.19 -23.66 16.68
N PRO A 415 11.51 -24.22 17.69
CA PRO A 415 10.40 -23.54 18.37
C PRO A 415 10.77 -22.15 18.91
N ALA A 416 11.95 -22.00 19.51
CA ALA A 416 12.42 -20.72 20.03
C ALA A 416 12.59 -19.63 18.95
N ASP A 417 12.96 -20.02 17.72
CA ASP A 417 13.05 -19.09 16.60
C ASP A 417 11.66 -18.69 16.10
N LEU A 418 10.70 -19.62 16.08
CA LEU A 418 9.30 -19.33 15.74
C LEU A 418 8.64 -18.41 16.77
N GLU A 419 8.86 -18.65 18.07
CA GLU A 419 8.36 -17.78 19.15
C GLU A 419 8.90 -16.36 19.03
N ARG A 420 10.21 -16.24 18.79
CA ARG A 420 10.86 -14.94 18.59
C ARG A 420 10.35 -14.25 17.33
N LEU A 421 10.20 -14.99 16.22
CA LEU A 421 9.61 -14.44 14.99
C LEU A 421 8.20 -13.93 15.24
N ALA A 422 7.34 -14.73 15.89
CA ALA A 422 5.96 -14.36 16.21
C ALA A 422 5.84 -13.08 17.04
N ALA A 423 6.85 -12.78 17.86
CA ALA A 423 6.91 -11.56 18.67
C ALA A 423 7.50 -10.35 17.95
N THR A 424 8.34 -10.56 16.93
CA THR A 424 9.18 -9.50 16.35
C THR A 424 8.87 -9.16 14.90
N ILE A 425 8.20 -10.05 14.16
CA ILE A 425 7.87 -9.82 12.76
C ILE A 425 6.83 -8.71 12.60
N GLU A 426 7.15 -7.77 11.73
CA GLU A 426 6.24 -6.74 11.25
C GLU A 426 5.66 -7.18 9.91
N VAL A 427 4.33 -7.22 9.83
CA VAL A 427 3.61 -7.56 8.60
C VAL A 427 2.69 -6.39 8.28
N THR A 428 2.89 -5.80 7.10
CA THR A 428 2.15 -4.65 6.61
C THR A 428 1.48 -4.96 5.28
N ASN A 429 0.45 -4.17 4.95
CA ASN A 429 -0.22 -4.16 3.66
C ASN A 429 -0.72 -5.54 3.18
N SER A 430 -0.06 -6.12 2.17
CA SER A 430 -0.43 -7.40 1.55
C SER A 430 0.55 -8.54 1.85
N GLY A 431 1.48 -8.35 2.80
CA GLY A 431 2.38 -9.40 3.26
C GLY A 431 1.62 -10.56 3.90
N ARG A 432 2.08 -11.79 3.70
CA ARG A 432 1.48 -12.99 4.30
C ARG A 432 2.52 -13.94 4.86
N ILE A 433 2.13 -14.66 5.90
CA ILE A 433 2.88 -15.78 6.45
C ILE A 433 2.08 -17.05 6.17
N ILE A 434 2.68 -17.97 5.43
CA ILE A 434 2.07 -19.26 5.09
C ILE A 434 2.91 -20.34 5.74
N TYR A 435 2.30 -21.22 6.52
CA TYR A 435 3.04 -22.27 7.19
C TYR A 435 2.45 -23.66 6.93
N TYR A 436 3.34 -24.65 6.95
CA TYR A 436 3.00 -26.06 6.90
C TYR A 436 3.40 -26.78 8.18
N SER A 437 2.54 -27.71 8.60
CA SER A 437 2.84 -28.66 9.67
C SER A 437 2.07 -29.96 9.44
N ALA A 438 2.80 -31.04 9.22
CA ALA A 438 2.32 -32.41 9.19
C ALA A 438 1.89 -32.90 10.58
N VAL A 439 2.59 -32.49 11.64
CA VAL A 439 2.31 -32.94 13.02
C VAL A 439 1.33 -32.06 13.79
N GLY A 440 0.69 -31.10 13.12
CA GLY A 440 -0.37 -30.28 13.70
C GLY A 440 0.08 -29.10 14.57
N LYS A 441 1.36 -28.68 14.49
CA LYS A 441 1.84 -27.43 15.08
C LYS A 441 1.06 -26.23 14.51
N THR A 442 1.03 -25.16 15.29
CA THR A 442 0.40 -23.89 14.90
C THR A 442 1.39 -22.75 15.05
N PHE A 443 1.22 -21.74 14.21
CA PHE A 443 1.97 -20.48 14.28
C PHE A 443 0.97 -19.33 14.39
N ALA A 444 1.16 -18.46 15.38
CA ALA A 444 0.33 -17.30 15.61
C ALA A 444 1.21 -16.13 16.02
N LEU A 445 0.84 -14.93 15.57
CA LEU A 445 1.52 -13.70 15.98
C LEU A 445 1.22 -13.40 17.45
N THR A 446 2.13 -12.69 18.11
CA THR A 446 1.97 -12.26 19.50
C THR A 446 2.06 -10.74 19.62
N GLY A 447 1.76 -10.21 20.81
CA GLY A 447 1.77 -8.77 21.08
C GLY A 447 0.40 -8.10 20.85
N LEU A 448 0.42 -6.80 20.56
CA LEU A 448 -0.79 -5.99 20.38
C LEU A 448 -1.64 -6.51 19.21
N ASP A 449 -2.93 -6.68 19.47
CA ASP A 449 -3.94 -7.14 18.50
C ASP A 449 -3.60 -8.47 17.80
N ALA A 450 -2.87 -9.34 18.49
CA ALA A 450 -2.35 -10.60 17.98
C ALA A 450 -3.40 -11.49 17.29
N ALA A 451 -4.61 -11.60 17.85
CA ALA A 451 -5.66 -12.46 17.30
C ALA A 451 -6.14 -11.99 15.91
N ASN A 452 -6.40 -10.69 15.77
CA ASN A 452 -6.84 -10.12 14.49
C ASN A 452 -5.69 -10.11 13.48
N ARG A 453 -4.47 -9.74 13.90
CA ARG A 453 -3.28 -9.80 13.05
C ARG A 453 -2.98 -11.21 12.56
N THR A 454 -3.08 -12.22 13.43
CA THR A 454 -2.90 -13.62 13.04
C THR A 454 -3.94 -14.03 12.00
N LYS A 455 -5.21 -13.73 12.25
CA LYS A 455 -6.29 -14.02 11.30
C LYS A 455 -6.09 -13.31 9.95
N LEU A 456 -5.51 -12.12 9.95
CA LEU A 456 -5.29 -11.31 8.76
C LEU A 456 -4.09 -11.80 7.93
N TYR A 457 -2.99 -12.13 8.60
CA TYR A 457 -1.70 -12.31 7.93
C TYR A 457 -1.20 -13.75 7.88
N VAL A 458 -1.71 -14.65 8.73
CA VAL A 458 -1.18 -16.01 8.87
C VAL A 458 -2.17 -17.03 8.31
N ALA A 459 -1.68 -17.92 7.46
CA ALA A 459 -2.44 -19.03 6.90
C ALA A 459 -1.71 -20.35 7.08
N LYS A 460 -2.45 -21.39 7.51
CA LYS A 460 -1.97 -22.77 7.51
C LYS A 460 -2.35 -23.44 6.20
N ALA A 461 -1.39 -24.05 5.51
CA ALA A 461 -1.67 -24.91 4.36
C ALA A 461 -2.20 -26.29 4.83
N ALA A 462 -3.18 -26.84 4.11
CA ALA A 462 -3.76 -28.14 4.43
C ALA A 462 -2.88 -29.32 3.99
N SER A 463 -2.08 -29.15 2.95
CA SER A 463 -1.12 -30.15 2.47
C SER A 463 0.25 -29.53 2.13
N TYR A 464 1.28 -30.37 2.00
CA TYR A 464 2.62 -29.91 1.62
C TYR A 464 2.64 -29.38 0.17
N GLY A 465 1.90 -30.02 -0.73
CA GLY A 465 1.74 -29.53 -2.11
C GLY A 465 1.02 -28.17 -2.16
N GLU A 466 -0.03 -27.98 -1.35
CA GLU A 466 -0.71 -26.68 -1.24
C GLU A 466 0.24 -25.62 -0.67
N PHE A 467 1.03 -25.97 0.34
CA PHE A 467 2.06 -25.10 0.90
C PHE A 467 3.03 -24.63 -0.18
N LEU A 468 3.64 -25.55 -0.94
CA LEU A 468 4.58 -25.20 -2.00
C LEU A 468 3.93 -24.32 -3.08
N ASN A 469 2.71 -24.66 -3.51
CA ASN A 469 1.97 -23.90 -4.51
C ASN A 469 1.67 -22.46 -4.05
N ASN A 470 1.15 -22.30 -2.83
CA ASN A 470 0.84 -20.99 -2.25
C ASN A 470 2.09 -20.13 -2.07
N CYS A 471 3.25 -20.78 -1.99
CA CYS A 471 4.57 -20.17 -1.87
C CYS A 471 5.29 -19.95 -3.21
N GLY A 472 4.64 -20.22 -4.33
CA GLY A 472 5.16 -19.96 -5.68
C GLY A 472 5.96 -21.10 -6.31
N ILE A 473 6.01 -22.29 -5.67
CA ILE A 473 6.61 -23.50 -6.25
C ILE A 473 5.50 -24.43 -6.74
N GLY A 474 5.23 -24.41 -8.04
CA GLY A 474 4.31 -25.35 -8.68
C GLY A 474 5.03 -26.56 -9.27
N ILE A 475 4.71 -27.77 -8.83
CA ILE A 475 5.18 -29.03 -9.46
C ILE A 475 3.99 -29.82 -9.99
N LYS A 476 3.33 -29.27 -10.99
CA LYS A 476 2.60 -30.03 -12.02
C LYS A 476 2.85 -29.31 -13.33
N SER A 477 2.71 -30.00 -14.47
CA SER A 477 2.40 -29.30 -15.72
C SER A 477 1.03 -28.65 -15.54
N THR A 478 1.00 -27.50 -14.87
CA THR A 478 -0.21 -26.73 -14.63
C THR A 478 -0.48 -25.95 -15.90
N GLN A 479 -1.68 -26.15 -16.48
CA GLN A 479 -2.32 -25.00 -17.10
C GLN A 479 -2.57 -24.02 -15.95
N THR A 480 -1.71 -23.01 -15.86
CA THR A 480 -1.90 -21.86 -15.00
C THR A 480 -3.17 -21.15 -15.44
N VAL A 481 -4.17 -21.09 -14.56
CA VAL A 481 -5.35 -20.28 -14.80
C VAL A 481 -5.07 -18.89 -14.25
N PRO A 482 -4.98 -17.87 -15.11
CA PRO A 482 -4.69 -16.55 -14.63
C PRO A 482 -5.88 -15.85 -13.96
N ILE A 483 -5.74 -15.30 -12.75
CA ILE A 483 -6.72 -14.41 -12.11
C ILE A 483 -6.11 -13.03 -11.79
N SER A 484 -6.76 -11.93 -12.13
CA SER A 484 -6.24 -10.59 -11.83
C SER A 484 -6.11 -10.32 -10.31
N SER A 485 -5.02 -9.66 -9.87
CA SER A 485 -4.80 -9.30 -8.45
C SER A 485 -5.39 -7.92 -8.09
N PRO A 486 -5.75 -7.63 -6.82
CA PRO A 486 -6.21 -6.29 -6.42
C PRO A 486 -5.12 -5.22 -6.58
N VAL A 487 -5.49 -4.02 -7.05
CA VAL A 487 -4.60 -2.84 -7.19
C VAL A 487 -4.61 -2.01 -5.90
N VAL A 488 -3.43 -1.64 -5.37
CA VAL A 488 -3.33 -0.63 -4.30
C VAL A 488 -3.57 0.76 -4.91
N ILE A 489 -4.54 1.50 -4.37
CA ILE A 489 -4.97 2.80 -4.90
C ILE A 489 -4.28 3.93 -4.16
N ASP A 490 -3.41 4.66 -4.86
CA ASP A 490 -2.76 5.85 -4.32
C ASP A 490 -3.78 6.95 -3.95
N THR A 491 -3.50 7.72 -2.91
CA THR A 491 -4.28 8.88 -2.46
C THR A 491 -3.99 10.08 -3.33
N ASP A 492 -4.48 10.06 -4.57
CA ASP A 492 -4.60 11.30 -5.35
C ASP A 492 -5.85 12.06 -4.86
N PHE A 493 -5.69 12.74 -3.72
CA PHE A 493 -6.65 13.71 -3.19
C PHE A 493 -6.09 15.11 -3.43
N ASP A 494 -6.86 15.95 -4.12
CA ASP A 494 -6.48 17.33 -4.39
C ASP A 494 -7.48 18.29 -3.72
N PHE A 495 -6.94 19.37 -3.15
CA PHE A 495 -7.62 20.28 -2.24
C PHE A 495 -7.29 21.73 -2.56
N GLU A 496 -8.33 22.49 -2.94
CA GLU A 496 -8.23 23.91 -3.22
C GLU A 496 -9.19 24.72 -2.31
N VAL A 497 -8.72 25.88 -1.86
CA VAL A 497 -9.50 26.85 -1.07
C VAL A 497 -9.60 28.15 -1.85
N ASP A 498 -10.84 28.58 -2.12
CA ASP A 498 -11.12 29.90 -2.71
C ASP A 498 -11.42 30.90 -1.60
N TYR A 499 -10.62 31.98 -1.57
CA TYR A 499 -10.66 33.06 -0.59
C TYR A 499 -11.66 34.18 -0.93
#